data_AF-A0A3T1NY03-F1
#
_entry.id   AF-A0A3T1NY03-F1
#
_cell.length_a   1.000
_cell.length_b   1.000
_cell.length_c   1.000
_cell.angle_alpha   90.00
_cell.angle_beta   90.00
_cell.angle_gamma   90.00
#
_symmetry.space_group_name_H-M   'P 1'
#
loop_
_entity.id
_entity.type
_entity.pdbx_description
1 polymer ?
#
loop_
_entity_poly.entity_id
_entity_poly.type
_entity_poly.pdbx_seq_one_letter_code
_entity_poly.pdbx_strand_id
1 'polypeptide(L)'
;MNKRYYTALVVLSCFNILWLLSLIFATGRGNGIKLDDNQLPGYIIICLCLCILTYAYFVNHIQLRKIIIAILALLDALFVFLAWGNINIINFNEGMFIFIGPIYLLIIICIFCIVDFYLSTCKNE
;
A
#
# COMPACT_ATOMS: atom_id res chain seq x y z
N MET A 1 -1.51 18.11 16.24
CA MET A 1 -1.77 17.12 15.17
C MET A 1 -0.47 16.92 14.39
N ASN A 2 0.11 15.71 14.38
CA ASN A 2 1.43 15.47 13.77
C ASN A 2 1.28 15.47 12.24
N LYS A 3 1.58 16.60 11.57
CA LYS A 3 1.40 16.78 10.12
C LYS A 3 2.05 15.65 9.32
N ARG A 4 3.26 15.22 9.72
CA ARG A 4 4.04 14.17 9.05
C ARG A 4 3.35 12.81 9.09
N TYR A 5 2.67 12.50 10.20
CA TYR A 5 1.85 11.28 10.31
C TYR A 5 0.73 11.26 9.27
N TYR A 6 -0.03 12.35 9.16
CA TYR A 6 -1.12 12.43 8.18
C TYR A 6 -0.61 12.48 6.74
N THR A 7 0.55 13.10 6.49
CA THR A 7 1.23 13.02 5.19
C THR A 7 1.55 11.57 4.84
N ALA A 8 2.13 10.79 5.77
CA ALA A 8 2.40 9.38 5.55
C ALA A 8 1.12 8.57 5.28
N LEU A 9 0.04 8.83 6.03
CA LEU A 9 -1.26 8.17 5.78
C LEU A 9 -1.82 8.47 4.39
N VAL A 10 -1.76 9.72 3.93
CA VAL A 10 -2.22 10.11 2.60
C VAL A 10 -1.43 9.39 1.51
N VAL A 11 -0.10 9.39 1.62
CA VAL A 11 0.77 8.71 0.64
C VAL A 11 0.52 7.20 0.62
N LEU A 12 0.43 6.56 1.79
CA LEU A 12 0.10 5.13 1.92
C LEU A 12 -1.29 4.80 1.36
N SER A 13 -2.26 5.71 1.51
CA SER A 13 -3.60 5.56 0.92
C SER A 13 -3.52 5.61 -0.60
N CYS A 14 -2.82 6.58 -1.17
CA CYS A 14 -2.62 6.68 -2.62
C CYS A 14 -1.92 5.43 -3.18
N PHE A 15 -0.90 4.93 -2.46
CA PHE A 15 -0.18 3.71 -2.82
C PHE A 15 -1.11 2.49 -2.86
N ASN A 16 -1.89 2.26 -1.79
CA ASN A 16 -2.82 1.14 -1.71
C ASN A 16 -3.96 1.23 -2.73
N ILE A 17 -4.48 2.43 -3.02
CA ILE A 17 -5.49 2.64 -4.06
C ILE A 17 -4.93 2.32 -5.44
N LEU A 18 -3.71 2.77 -5.75
CA LEU A 18 -3.07 2.45 -7.03
C LEU A 18 -2.82 0.96 -7.19
N TRP A 19 -2.46 0.27 -6.12
CA TRP A 19 -2.36 -1.19 -6.15
C TRP A 19 -3.69 -1.88 -6.39
N LEU A 20 -4.76 -1.39 -5.76
CA LEU A 20 -6.09 -1.93 -5.98
C LEU A 20 -6.50 -1.80 -7.45
N LEU A 21 -6.29 -0.60 -8.02
CA LEU A 21 -6.55 -0.35 -9.43
C LEU A 21 -5.69 -1.27 -10.31
N SER A 22 -4.41 -1.41 -10.01
CA SER A 22 -3.52 -2.31 -10.75
C SER A 22 -4.01 -3.76 -10.74
N LEU A 23 -4.50 -4.28 -9.61
CA LEU A 23 -5.08 -5.63 -9.55
C LEU A 23 -6.35 -5.74 -10.41
N ILE A 24 -7.23 -4.74 -10.34
CA ILE A 24 -8.47 -4.71 -11.14
C ILE A 24 -8.12 -4.72 -12.63
N PHE A 25 -7.19 -3.87 -13.09
CA PHE A 25 -6.80 -3.80 -14.50
C PHE A 25 -5.94 -4.99 -14.96
N ALA A 26 -5.28 -5.70 -14.05
CA ALA A 26 -4.51 -6.90 -14.38
C ALA A 26 -5.40 -8.11 -14.77
N THR A 27 -6.71 -8.10 -14.51
CA THR A 27 -7.63 -9.23 -14.80
C THR A 27 -8.01 -9.42 -16.29
N GLY A 28 -7.38 -8.72 -17.23
CA GLY A 28 -7.89 -8.59 -18.61
C GLY A 28 -7.45 -9.65 -19.64
N ARG A 29 -8.25 -10.70 -19.84
CA ARG A 29 -8.61 -11.29 -21.17
C ARG A 29 -9.82 -12.24 -21.04
N GLY A 30 -11.01 -11.69 -20.87
CA GLY A 30 -12.28 -12.44 -20.93
C GLY A 30 -13.46 -11.58 -20.48
N ASN A 31 -14.64 -11.76 -21.09
CA ASN A 31 -15.89 -11.14 -20.64
C ASN A 31 -16.24 -11.65 -19.23
N GLY A 32 -15.85 -10.91 -18.19
CA GLY A 32 -16.20 -11.17 -16.80
C GLY A 32 -15.09 -10.78 -15.83
N ILE A 33 -15.46 -10.37 -14.62
CA ILE A 33 -14.53 -10.27 -13.48
C ILE A 33 -14.13 -11.70 -13.10
N LYS A 34 -13.11 -12.24 -13.77
CA LYS A 34 -12.47 -13.47 -13.33
C LYS A 34 -11.44 -13.09 -12.27
N LEU A 35 -11.83 -13.24 -11.01
CA LEU A 35 -10.86 -13.33 -9.91
C LEU A 35 -9.99 -14.55 -10.19
N ASP A 36 -8.76 -14.32 -10.64
CA ASP A 36 -7.75 -15.38 -10.68
C ASP A 36 -7.45 -15.74 -9.22
N ASP A 37 -7.47 -17.04 -8.88
CA ASP A 37 -7.20 -17.50 -7.51
C ASP A 37 -5.82 -17.02 -7.02
N ASN A 38 -4.89 -16.77 -7.94
CA ASN A 38 -3.58 -16.21 -7.64
C ASN A 38 -3.62 -14.74 -7.20
N GLN A 39 -4.68 -13.99 -7.54
CA GLN A 39 -4.85 -12.58 -7.15
C GLN A 39 -5.55 -12.40 -5.79
N LEU A 40 -6.26 -13.43 -5.31
CA LEU A 40 -6.99 -13.39 -4.05
C LEU A 40 -6.12 -12.94 -2.86
N PRO A 41 -4.88 -13.43 -2.68
CA PRO A 41 -4.01 -12.95 -1.60
C PRO A 41 -3.72 -11.44 -1.69
N GLY A 42 -3.58 -10.92 -2.91
CA GLY A 42 -3.37 -9.49 -3.15
C GLY A 42 -4.57 -8.65 -2.70
N TYR A 43 -5.79 -9.04 -3.09
CA TYR A 43 -7.01 -8.35 -2.67
C TYR A 43 -7.19 -8.37 -1.15
N ILE A 44 -6.90 -9.49 -0.49
CA ILE A 44 -6.99 -9.61 0.98
C ILE A 44 -6.05 -8.61 1.66
N ILE A 45 -4.78 -8.55 1.23
CA ILE A 45 -3.78 -7.65 1.83
C ILE A 45 -4.19 -6.19 1.64
N ILE A 46 -4.59 -5.78 0.43
CA ILE A 46 -5.02 -4.40 0.16
C ILE A 46 -6.24 -4.03 0.99
N CYS A 47 -7.27 -4.89 1.05
CA CYS A 47 -8.44 -4.64 1.88
C CYS A 47 -8.05 -4.45 3.34
N LEU A 48 -7.14 -5.27 3.85
CA LEU A 48 -6.64 -5.16 5.22
C LEU A 48 -5.87 -3.84 5.44
N CYS A 49 -5.01 -3.43 4.50
CA CYS A 49 -4.34 -2.14 4.53
C CYS A 49 -5.34 -0.97 4.55
N LEU A 50 -6.36 -0.98 3.70
CA LEU A 50 -7.39 0.08 3.63
C LEU A 50 -8.22 0.16 4.92
N CYS A 51 -8.56 -0.98 5.54
CA CYS A 51 -9.22 -1.02 6.84
C CYS A 51 -8.34 -0.39 7.94
N ILE A 52 -7.07 -0.77 8.00
CA ILE A 52 -6.12 -0.22 8.98
C ILE A 52 -5.90 1.28 8.74
N LEU A 53 -5.75 1.71 7.48
CA LEU A 53 -5.63 3.12 7.11
C LEU A 53 -6.83 3.94 7.57
N THR A 54 -8.05 3.42 7.37
CA THR A 54 -9.28 4.08 7.82
C THR A 54 -9.27 4.26 9.34
N TYR A 55 -8.92 3.21 10.09
CA TYR A 55 -8.78 3.28 11.55
C TYR A 55 -7.70 4.27 11.99
N ALA A 56 -6.57 4.33 11.27
CA ALA A 56 -5.41 5.16 11.59
C ALA A 56 -5.74 6.65 11.72
N TYR A 57 -6.70 7.17 10.94
CA TYR A 57 -7.11 8.57 11.01
C TYR A 57 -7.70 8.98 12.37
N PHE A 58 -8.27 8.03 13.11
CA PHE A 58 -8.92 8.27 14.40
C PHE A 58 -7.97 8.07 15.60
N VAL A 59 -6.76 7.55 15.37
CA VAL A 59 -5.82 7.25 16.45
C VAL A 59 -5.07 8.49 16.90
N ASN A 60 -5.08 8.77 18.20
CA ASN A 60 -4.39 9.92 18.79
C ASN A 60 -3.09 9.58 19.52
N HIS A 61 -2.93 8.33 19.98
CA HIS A 61 -1.77 7.91 20.77
C HIS A 61 -0.53 7.69 19.89
N ILE A 62 0.59 8.37 20.19
CA ILE A 62 1.76 8.37 19.30
C ILE A 62 2.42 6.99 19.15
N GLN A 63 2.47 6.19 20.22
CA GLN A 63 3.02 4.83 20.15
C GLN A 63 2.16 3.93 19.25
N LEU A 64 0.83 4.07 19.31
CA LEU A 64 -0.08 3.30 18.46
C LEU A 64 0.06 3.72 16.99
N ARG A 65 0.27 5.01 16.72
CA ARG A 65 0.59 5.51 15.37
C ARG A 65 1.87 4.89 14.80
N LYS A 66 2.93 4.78 15.62
CA LYS A 66 4.19 4.10 15.23
C LYS A 66 3.93 2.63 14.88
N ILE A 67 3.13 1.92 15.68
CA ILE A 67 2.78 0.51 15.41
C ILE A 67 1.98 0.37 14.13
N ILE A 68 0.98 1.23 13.92
CA ILE A 68 0.13 1.19 12.72
C ILE A 68 0.95 1.42 11.45
N ILE A 69 1.85 2.41 11.44
CA ILE A 69 2.71 2.68 10.28
C ILE A 69 3.65 1.50 10.01
N ALA A 70 4.20 0.86 11.05
CA ALA A 70 5.02 -0.33 10.89
C ALA A 70 4.25 -1.50 10.27
N ILE A 71 3.01 -1.74 10.75
CA ILE A 71 2.15 -2.81 10.22
C ILE A 71 1.79 -2.53 8.75
N LEU A 72 1.41 -1.29 8.42
CA LEU A 72 1.11 -0.91 7.03
C LEU A 72 2.33 -1.09 6.12
N ALA A 73 3.51 -0.63 6.56
CA ALA A 73 4.76 -0.81 5.81
C ALA A 73 5.11 -2.29 5.59
N LEU A 74 4.89 -3.13 6.60
CA LEU A 74 5.12 -4.57 6.51
C LEU A 74 4.16 -5.24 5.50
N LEU A 75 2.88 -4.88 5.55
CA LEU A 75 1.87 -5.41 4.62
C LEU A 75 2.13 -4.94 3.19
N ASP A 76 2.47 -3.67 3.00
CA ASP A 76 2.85 -3.11 1.71
C ASP A 76 4.11 -3.80 1.16
N ALA A 77 5.12 -4.05 1.99
CA ALA A 77 6.31 -4.79 1.60
C ALA A 77 5.99 -6.25 1.23
N LEU A 78 5.11 -6.91 1.99
CA LEU A 78 4.61 -8.24 1.66
C LEU A 78 3.86 -8.24 0.33
N PHE A 79 3.02 -7.23 0.08
CA PHE A 79 2.31 -7.07 -1.18
C PHE A 79 3.28 -6.92 -2.35
N VAL A 80 4.27 -6.04 -2.25
CA VAL A 80 5.33 -5.84 -3.26
C VAL A 80 6.06 -7.16 -3.52
N PHE A 81 6.40 -7.91 -2.47
CA PHE A 81 7.04 -9.21 -2.62
C PHE A 81 6.16 -10.22 -3.36
N LEU A 82 4.85 -10.25 -3.10
CA LEU A 82 3.92 -11.12 -3.84
C LEU A 82 3.69 -10.67 -5.29
N ALA A 83 3.66 -9.35 -5.52
CA ALA A 83 3.45 -8.73 -6.82
C ALA A 83 4.58 -9.01 -7.81
N TRP A 84 5.84 -8.93 -7.37
CA TRP A 84 7.02 -9.14 -8.21
C TRP A 84 7.82 -10.41 -7.91
N GLY A 85 7.45 -11.16 -6.87
CA GLY A 85 8.07 -12.44 -6.54
C GLY A 85 7.55 -13.59 -7.39
N ASN A 86 7.94 -14.82 -7.02
CA ASN A 86 7.60 -16.04 -7.79
C ASN A 86 6.10 -16.33 -7.90
N ILE A 87 5.26 -15.81 -6.99
CA ILE A 87 3.81 -16.01 -7.02
C ILE A 87 3.17 -15.15 -8.12
N ASN A 88 3.84 -14.05 -8.52
CA ASN A 88 3.47 -13.14 -9.60
C ASN A 88 1.95 -12.88 -9.66
N ILE A 89 1.40 -12.35 -8.56
CA ILE A 89 -0.04 -12.11 -8.41
C ILE A 89 -0.56 -11.09 -9.44
N ILE A 90 0.30 -10.40 -10.17
CA ILE A 90 -0.10 -9.39 -11.17
C ILE A 90 0.38 -9.83 -12.55
N ASN A 91 -0.59 -10.14 -13.42
CA ASN A 91 -0.28 -10.46 -14.81
C ASN A 91 0.08 -9.16 -15.56
N PHE A 92 1.26 -9.12 -16.19
CA PHE A 92 1.73 -7.96 -16.95
C PHE A 92 0.95 -7.88 -18.27
N ASN A 93 -0.13 -7.10 -18.27
CA ASN A 93 -0.90 -6.75 -19.46
C ASN A 93 -0.73 -5.25 -19.79
N GLU A 94 -1.26 -4.83 -20.95
CA GLU A 94 -1.18 -3.43 -21.40
C GLU A 94 -1.83 -2.44 -20.43
N GLY A 95 -2.92 -2.84 -19.75
CA GLY A 95 -3.60 -2.02 -18.75
C GLY A 95 -2.77 -1.80 -17.49
N MET A 96 -2.06 -2.84 -17.03
CA MET A 96 -1.18 -2.81 -15.86
C MET A 96 0.07 -1.95 -16.09
N PHE A 97 0.55 -1.85 -17.34
CA PHE A 97 1.76 -1.11 -17.70
C PHE A 97 1.72 0.37 -17.28
N ILE A 98 0.54 1.01 -17.35
CA ILE A 98 0.35 2.43 -16.99
C ILE A 98 0.59 2.66 -15.47
N PHE A 99 0.38 1.64 -14.65
CA PHE A 99 0.50 1.74 -13.19
C PHE A 99 1.94 1.54 -12.69
N ILE A 100 2.81 0.91 -13.46
CA ILE A 100 4.18 0.55 -13.04
C ILE A 100 4.99 1.79 -12.62
N GLY A 101 5.02 2.83 -13.47
CA GLY A 101 5.77 4.05 -13.19
C GLY A 101 5.30 4.77 -11.90
N PRO A 102 4.00 5.10 -11.78
CA PRO A 102 3.44 5.68 -10.56
C PRO A 102 3.68 4.84 -9.29
N ILE A 103 3.60 3.52 -9.39
CA ILE A 103 3.84 2.62 -8.25
C ILE A 103 5.29 2.75 -7.76
N TYR A 104 6.28 2.68 -8.66
CA TYR A 104 7.69 2.84 -8.27
C TYR A 104 7.98 4.19 -7.65
N LEU A 105 7.39 5.27 -8.18
CA LEU A 105 7.52 6.60 -7.60
C LEU A 105 6.94 6.62 -6.17
N LEU A 106 5.77 6.04 -5.96
CA LEU A 106 5.15 6.00 -4.65
C LEU A 106 5.87 5.09 -3.65
N ILE A 107 6.54 4.03 -4.07
CA ILE A 107 7.42 3.25 -3.18
C ILE A 107 8.47 4.17 -2.54
N ILE A 108 9.13 5.00 -3.36
CA ILE A 108 10.16 5.93 -2.88
C ILE A 108 9.56 6.96 -1.93
N ILE A 109 8.41 7.55 -2.30
CA ILE A 109 7.73 8.57 -1.47
C ILE A 109 7.23 7.97 -0.15
N CYS A 110 6.66 6.75 -0.16
CA CYS A 110 6.25 6.02 1.04
C CYS A 110 7.42 5.85 2.00
N ILE A 111 8.56 5.35 1.53
CA ILE A 111 9.77 5.16 2.36
C ILE A 111 10.19 6.50 2.97
N PHE A 112 10.26 7.56 2.17
CA PHE A 112 10.65 8.89 2.65
C PHE A 112 9.69 9.40 3.74
N CYS A 113 8.37 9.32 3.52
CA CYS A 113 7.37 9.80 4.48
C CYS A 113 7.35 8.98 5.77
N ILE A 114 7.54 7.66 5.69
CA ILE A 114 7.65 6.79 6.86
C ILE A 114 8.88 7.16 7.68
N VAL A 115 10.04 7.28 7.05
CA VAL A 115 11.30 7.66 7.72
C VAL A 115 11.19 9.05 8.34
N ASP A 116 10.66 10.04 7.63
CA ASP A 116 10.45 11.40 8.15
C ASP A 116 9.50 11.42 9.36
N PHE A 117 8.44 10.61 9.33
CA PHE A 117 7.56 10.42 10.49
C PHE A 117 8.33 9.86 11.69
N TYR A 118 9.07 8.76 11.54
CA TYR A 118 9.83 8.18 12.66
C TYR A 118 10.88 9.14 13.22
N LEU A 119 11.68 9.78 12.36
CA LEU A 119 12.68 10.77 12.77
C LEU A 119 12.05 11.94 13.53
N SER A 120 10.85 12.39 13.12
CA SER A 120 10.14 13.46 13.82
C SER A 120 9.69 13.05 15.22
N THR A 121 9.38 11.76 15.42
CA THR A 121 8.91 11.25 16.71
C THR A 121 10.05 10.97 17.67
N CYS A 122 11.24 10.58 17.18
CA CYS A 122 12.44 10.43 18.01
C CYS A 122 13.02 11.75 18.50
N LYS A 123 12.84 12.86 17.75
CA LYS A 123 13.33 14.19 18.15
C LYS A 123 12.46 14.92 19.19
N ASN A 124 11.24 14.43 19.40
CA ASN A 124 10.25 15.03 20.30
C ASN A 124 10.06 14.22 21.60
N GLU A 125 10.83 13.14 21.77
CA GLU A 125 11.01 12.39 23.02
C GLU A 125 12.29 12.87 23.69
#